data_AF-A0A5P8M3J6-F1
#
_entry.id   AF-A0A5P8M3J6-F1
#
_cell.length_a   1.000
_cell.length_b   1.000
_cell.length_c   1.000
_cell.angle_alpha   90.00
_cell.angle_beta   90.00
_cell.angle_gamma   90.00
#
_symmetry.space_group_name_H-M   'P 1'
#
loop_
_entity.id
_entity.type
_entity.pdbx_description
1 polymer ?
#
loop_
_entity_poly.entity_id
_entity_poly.type
_entity_poly.pdbx_seq_one_letter_code
_entity_poly.pdbx_strand_id
1 'polypeptide(L)'
;MYIVSRKIWGVKAYFLFLQKSFCVSIGTLVWRALKERFALNIYQRIKDLAADRNISIAELERALNFANGSLYKWTKTSPSVEKVASVAAFFGVSVDYLLGRDKIKYRHVQDTPEKTSDPVTYYRIDTAGLDDEDVADLTHQLDTYTKFLKEQLRQQEKAGEQ
;
A
#
# COMPACT_ATOMS: atom_id res chain seq x y z
N MET A 1 62.22 19.70 16.47
CA MET A 1 61.86 21.08 16.11
C MET A 1 61.08 21.04 14.81
N TYR A 2 59.88 21.62 14.82
CA TYR A 2 58.89 21.62 13.74
C TYR A 2 59.45 22.13 12.40
N ILE A 3 58.94 21.62 11.27
CA ILE A 3 58.30 22.40 10.19
C ILE A 3 57.50 21.42 9.31
N VAL A 4 56.18 21.52 9.40
CA VAL A 4 55.19 20.86 8.54
C VAL A 4 55.10 21.64 7.23
N SER A 5 55.20 20.93 6.11
CA SER A 5 55.16 21.49 4.76
C SER A 5 53.78 22.09 4.44
N ARG A 6 53.79 23.37 4.05
CA ARG A 6 52.66 24.15 3.57
C ARG A 6 52.28 23.77 2.13
N LYS A 7 50.99 23.91 1.82
CA LYS A 7 50.35 24.32 0.54
C LYS A 7 49.39 23.29 -0.09
N ILE A 8 48.15 23.24 0.41
CA ILE A 8 46.97 22.85 -0.38
C ILE A 8 45.74 23.62 0.13
N TRP A 9 45.71 24.95 -0.03
CA TRP A 9 44.57 25.79 0.42
C TRP A 9 43.88 26.59 -0.70
N GLY A 10 44.33 26.48 -1.96
CA GLY A 10 43.79 27.30 -3.07
C GLY A 10 42.55 26.76 -3.79
N VAL A 11 42.32 25.44 -3.81
CA VAL A 11 41.26 24.84 -4.66
C VAL A 11 39.96 24.56 -3.88
N LYS A 12 40.04 24.41 -2.56
CA LYS A 12 38.85 24.14 -1.71
C LYS A 12 37.96 25.38 -1.50
N ALA A 13 38.48 26.59 -1.66
CA ALA A 13 37.70 27.82 -1.48
C ALA A 13 36.82 28.13 -2.70
N TYR A 14 37.28 27.84 -3.92
CA TYR A 14 36.48 28.05 -5.14
C TYR A 14 35.35 27.04 -5.31
N PHE A 15 35.53 25.81 -4.82
CA PHE A 15 34.48 24.79 -4.85
C PHE A 15 33.30 25.13 -3.92
N LEU A 16 33.56 25.86 -2.84
CA LEU A 16 32.51 26.31 -1.90
C LEU A 16 31.84 27.63 -2.32
N PHE A 17 32.42 28.35 -3.28
CA PHE A 17 31.85 29.61 -3.79
C PHE A 17 30.88 29.39 -4.97
N LEU A 18 31.10 28.35 -5.78
CA LEU A 18 30.21 28.00 -6.90
C LEU A 18 28.97 27.17 -6.52
N GLN A 19 28.81 26.80 -5.25
CA GLN A 19 27.62 26.09 -4.77
C GLN A 19 26.48 27.02 -4.32
N LYS A 20 26.71 28.34 -4.25
CA LYS A 20 25.72 29.31 -3.72
C LYS A 20 24.86 30.02 -4.77
N SER A 21 25.09 29.83 -6.08
CA SER A 21 24.34 30.57 -7.11
C SER A 21 23.67 29.73 -8.21
N PHE A 22 23.71 28.39 -8.15
CA PHE A 22 23.05 27.55 -9.16
C PHE A 22 22.08 26.50 -8.60
N CYS A 23 21.70 26.64 -7.33
CA CYS A 23 20.92 25.65 -6.60
C CYS A 23 19.49 26.13 -6.31
N VAL A 24 18.70 26.47 -7.34
CA VAL A 24 17.26 26.74 -7.14
C VAL A 24 16.34 26.03 -8.14
N SER A 25 16.82 25.59 -9.32
CA SER A 25 15.93 24.97 -10.31
C SER A 25 16.15 23.47 -10.53
N ILE A 26 17.39 23.01 -10.72
CA ILE A 26 17.65 21.58 -11.01
C ILE A 26 17.68 20.75 -9.72
N GLY A 27 18.22 21.29 -8.63
CA GLY A 27 18.28 20.60 -7.34
C GLY A 27 16.90 20.21 -6.81
N THR A 28 15.91 21.09 -6.92
CA THR A 28 14.53 20.84 -6.47
C THR A 28 13.83 19.81 -7.34
N LEU A 29 14.05 19.83 -8.66
CA LEU A 29 13.45 18.88 -9.60
C LEU A 29 14.08 17.49 -9.49
N VAL A 30 15.41 17.41 -9.35
CA VAL A 30 16.12 16.15 -9.14
C VAL A 30 15.81 15.58 -7.76
N TRP A 31 15.71 16.41 -6.72
CA TRP A 31 15.29 15.97 -5.38
C TRP A 31 13.84 15.50 -5.37
N ARG A 32 12.92 16.18 -6.07
CA ARG A 32 11.52 15.76 -6.23
C ARG A 32 11.42 14.45 -7.01
N ALA A 33 12.20 14.28 -8.09
CA ALA A 33 12.23 13.05 -8.89
C ALA A 33 12.90 11.87 -8.18
N LEU A 34 13.93 12.11 -7.35
CA LEU A 34 14.56 11.07 -6.53
C LEU A 34 13.71 10.68 -5.32
N LYS A 35 12.93 11.62 -4.77
CA LYS A 35 11.97 11.38 -3.67
C LYS A 35 10.86 10.39 -4.05
N GLU A 36 10.49 10.32 -5.32
CA GLU A 36 9.45 9.41 -5.83
C GLU A 36 9.90 7.95 -5.97
N ARG A 37 11.21 7.67 -5.98
CA ARG A 37 11.75 6.32 -6.21
C ARG A 37 12.11 5.53 -4.95
N PHE A 38 12.28 6.18 -3.80
CA PHE A 38 12.49 5.48 -2.53
C PHE A 38 11.12 5.26 -1.89
N ALA A 39 10.70 4.01 -1.75
CA ALA A 39 9.46 3.63 -1.07
C ALA A 39 9.36 4.37 0.27
N LEU A 40 8.46 5.35 0.32
CA LEU A 40 8.28 6.25 1.45
C LEU A 40 7.72 5.44 2.62
N ASN A 41 8.59 5.19 3.60
CA ASN A 41 8.21 4.69 4.92
C ASN A 41 7.06 5.55 5.49
N ILE A 42 6.13 4.92 6.22
CA ILE A 42 4.96 5.58 6.85
C ILE A 42 5.37 6.89 7.54
N TYR A 43 6.49 6.87 8.25
CA TYR A 43 7.03 8.05 8.92
C TYR A 43 7.30 9.23 7.97
N GLN A 44 7.86 8.97 6.79
CA GLN A 44 8.20 10.03 5.84
C GLN A 44 6.93 10.66 5.24
N ARG A 45 5.88 9.87 5.01
CA ARG A 45 4.56 10.40 4.58
C ARG A 45 3.94 11.27 5.65
N ILE A 46 4.01 10.85 6.91
CA ILE A 46 3.54 11.66 8.05
C ILE A 46 4.34 12.95 8.15
N LYS A 47 5.66 12.90 7.92
CA LYS A 47 6.52 14.09 7.93
C LYS A 47 6.17 15.08 6.81
N ASP A 48 5.84 14.58 5.63
CA ASP A 48 5.39 15.42 4.53
C ASP A 48 4.03 16.07 4.85
N LEU A 49 3.06 15.30 5.36
CA LEU A 49 1.76 15.85 5.81
C LEU A 49 1.89 16.88 6.94
N ALA A 50 2.82 16.66 7.86
CA ALA A 50 3.11 17.59 8.96
C ALA A 50 3.73 18.89 8.42
N ALA A 51 4.65 18.78 7.46
CA ALA A 51 5.24 19.94 6.80
C ALA A 51 4.19 20.77 6.03
N ASP A 52 3.27 20.12 5.33
CA ASP A 52 2.18 20.78 4.60
C ASP A 52 1.25 21.58 5.54
N ARG A 53 1.07 21.10 6.77
CA ARG A 53 0.27 21.77 7.81
C ARG A 53 1.08 22.69 8.73
N ASN A 54 2.38 22.90 8.47
CA ASN A 54 3.29 23.66 9.33
C ASN A 54 3.29 23.21 10.80
N ILE A 55 3.14 21.91 11.06
CA ILE A 55 3.21 21.34 12.41
C ILE A 55 4.49 20.52 12.56
N SER A 56 5.09 20.56 13.76
CA SER A 56 6.21 19.69 14.07
C SER A 56 5.75 18.27 14.44
N ILE A 57 6.62 17.28 14.24
CA ILE A 57 6.34 15.89 14.65
C ILE A 57 6.10 15.80 16.16
N ALA A 58 6.82 16.58 16.96
CA ALA A 58 6.64 16.60 18.40
C ALA A 58 5.27 17.17 18.81
N GLU A 59 4.76 18.19 18.11
CA GLU A 59 3.41 18.71 18.34
C GLU A 59 2.34 17.70 17.92
N LEU A 60 2.53 17.00 16.80
CA LEU A 60 1.65 15.92 16.37
C LEU A 60 1.57 14.80 17.42
N GLU A 61 2.72 14.39 17.97
CA GLU A 61 2.76 13.38 19.03
C GLU A 61 2.01 13.85 20.29
N ARG A 62 2.15 15.13 20.67
CA ARG A 62 1.39 15.70 21.81
C ARG A 62 -0.12 15.74 21.51
N ALA A 63 -0.52 16.15 20.32
CA ALA A 63 -1.92 16.24 19.92
C ALA A 63 -2.61 14.87 19.91
N LEU A 64 -1.87 13.80 19.59
CA LEU A 64 -2.35 12.43 19.55
C LEU A 64 -2.09 11.65 20.85
N ASN A 65 -1.54 12.31 21.88
CA ASN A 65 -1.15 11.69 23.15
C ASN A 65 -0.19 10.49 22.99
N PHE A 66 0.74 10.59 22.04
CA PHE A 66 1.79 9.61 21.81
C PHE A 66 3.04 9.93 22.65
N ALA A 67 3.77 8.90 23.05
CA ALA A 67 5.07 9.10 23.70
C ALA A 67 6.06 9.76 22.72
N ASN A 68 6.91 10.64 23.22
CA ASN A 68 7.88 11.37 22.41
C ASN A 68 8.78 10.41 21.60
N GLY A 69 8.92 10.66 20.30
CA GLY A 69 9.67 9.84 19.37
C GLY A 69 8.97 8.51 18.99
N SER A 70 7.70 8.33 19.33
CA SER A 70 6.92 7.16 18.90
C SER A 70 6.82 7.07 17.39
N LEU A 71 6.57 8.19 16.71
CA LEU A 71 6.45 8.22 15.25
C LEU A 71 7.79 7.91 14.58
N TYR A 72 8.91 8.37 15.17
CA TYR A 72 10.23 8.03 14.66
C TYR A 72 10.50 6.52 14.72
N LYS A 73 10.03 5.82 15.76
CA LYS A 73 10.17 4.36 15.87
C LYS A 73 9.47 3.62 14.73
N TRP A 74 8.42 4.20 14.12
CA TRP A 74 7.71 3.58 13.00
C TRP A 74 8.57 3.40 11.75
N THR A 75 9.75 4.03 11.72
CA THR A 75 10.75 3.74 10.68
C THR A 75 11.31 2.32 10.76
N LYS A 76 11.39 1.74 11.97
CA LYS A 76 12.00 0.43 12.24
C LYS A 76 10.99 -0.62 12.72
N THR A 77 9.94 -0.20 13.41
CA THR A 77 8.93 -1.10 13.99
C THR A 77 7.56 -0.83 13.43
N SER A 78 6.77 -1.88 13.20
CA SER A 78 5.39 -1.75 12.75
C SER A 78 4.52 -1.12 13.85
N PRO A 79 3.78 -0.04 13.55
CA PRO A 79 2.82 0.54 14.48
C PRO A 79 1.58 -0.33 14.66
N SER A 80 0.83 -0.10 15.74
CA SER A 80 -0.54 -0.62 15.88
C SER A 80 -1.47 0.07 14.88
N VAL A 81 -2.42 -0.69 14.32
CA VAL A 81 -3.44 -0.20 13.38
C VAL A 81 -4.21 0.98 13.98
N GLU A 82 -4.54 0.92 15.26
CA GLU A 82 -5.24 1.99 15.98
C GLU A 82 -4.48 3.32 15.90
N LYS A 83 -3.16 3.30 16.13
CA LYS A 83 -2.34 4.51 16.09
C LYS A 83 -2.23 5.07 14.68
N VAL A 84 -2.14 4.21 13.67
CA VAL A 84 -2.14 4.64 12.26
C VAL A 84 -3.49 5.28 11.91
N ALA A 85 -4.59 4.70 12.37
CA ALA A 85 -5.93 5.25 12.18
C ALA A 85 -6.09 6.62 12.87
N SER A 86 -5.55 6.82 14.08
CA SER A 86 -5.57 8.12 14.76
C SER A 86 -4.83 9.20 13.96
N VAL A 87 -3.66 8.87 13.42
CA VAL A 87 -2.90 9.80 12.56
C VAL A 87 -3.67 10.10 11.27
N ALA A 88 -4.25 9.07 10.64
CA ALA A 88 -5.04 9.21 9.43
C ALA A 88 -6.24 10.15 9.65
N ALA A 89 -6.97 9.95 10.76
CA ALA A 89 -8.10 10.80 11.16
C ALA A 89 -7.67 12.25 11.42
N PHE A 90 -6.54 12.47 12.11
CA PHE A 90 -6.02 13.81 12.37
C PHE A 90 -5.72 14.59 11.08
N PHE A 91 -5.14 13.91 10.08
CA PHE A 91 -4.86 14.50 8.78
C PHE A 91 -6.02 14.43 7.78
N GLY A 92 -7.13 13.76 8.10
CA GLY A 92 -8.25 13.56 7.19
C GLY A 92 -7.89 12.75 5.94
N VAL A 93 -6.96 11.80 6.06
CA VAL A 93 -6.50 10.93 4.96
C VAL A 93 -6.90 9.48 5.23
N SER A 94 -6.88 8.62 4.20
CA SER A 94 -7.10 7.19 4.40
C SER A 94 -5.88 6.51 5.03
N VAL A 95 -6.12 5.41 5.74
CA VAL A 95 -5.02 4.57 6.27
C VAL A 95 -4.16 4.03 5.12
N ASP A 96 -4.79 3.63 4.01
CA ASP A 96 -4.08 3.17 2.80
C ASP A 96 -3.15 4.23 2.21
N TYR A 97 -3.49 5.51 2.30
CA TYR A 97 -2.60 6.60 1.89
C TYR A 97 -1.32 6.65 2.73
N LEU A 98 -1.44 6.49 4.06
CA LEU A 98 -0.28 6.46 4.96
C LEU A 98 0.60 5.22 4.72
N LEU A 99 0.01 4.10 4.31
CA LEU A 99 0.72 2.87 3.96
C LEU A 99 1.30 2.89 2.55
N GLY A 100 0.99 3.91 1.75
CA GLY A 100 1.43 4.02 0.36
C GLY A 100 0.77 3.06 -0.61
N ARG A 101 -0.46 2.66 -0.29
CA ARG A 101 -1.32 1.82 -1.12
C ARG A 101 -2.20 2.63 -2.08
N ASP A 102 -2.00 3.94 -2.13
CA ASP A 102 -2.78 4.88 -2.96
C ASP A 102 -2.71 4.60 -4.46
N LYS A 103 -1.63 3.94 -4.93
CA LYS A 103 -1.44 3.56 -6.34
C LYS A 103 -1.62 2.07 -6.60
N ILE A 104 -2.18 1.31 -5.65
CA ILE A 104 -2.50 -0.09 -5.91
C ILE A 104 -3.63 -0.11 -6.93
N LYS A 105 -3.27 -0.42 -8.17
CA LYS A 105 -4.22 -0.89 -9.17
C LYS A 105 -4.67 -2.27 -8.69
N TYR A 106 -5.71 -2.30 -7.87
CA TYR A 106 -6.51 -3.50 -7.79
C TYR A 106 -6.97 -3.72 -9.23
N ARG A 107 -6.46 -4.77 -9.87
CA ARG A 107 -7.15 -5.31 -11.04
C ARG A 107 -8.51 -5.63 -10.45
N HIS A 108 -9.50 -4.76 -10.70
CA HIS A 108 -10.87 -5.22 -10.64
C HIS A 108 -10.81 -6.47 -11.48
N VAL A 109 -10.98 -7.62 -10.83
CA VAL A 109 -11.46 -8.80 -11.52
C VAL A 109 -12.86 -8.38 -11.95
N GLN A 110 -12.94 -7.56 -12.99
CA GLN A 110 -14.10 -7.50 -13.82
C GLN A 110 -14.18 -8.91 -14.33
N ASP A 111 -15.16 -9.66 -13.84
CA ASP A 111 -15.66 -10.95 -14.31
C ASP A 111 -14.96 -11.45 -15.58
N THR A 112 -13.69 -11.77 -15.45
CA THR A 112 -12.94 -12.57 -16.38
C THR A 112 -12.84 -13.87 -15.63
N PRO A 113 -13.39 -14.96 -16.17
CA PRO A 113 -13.23 -16.27 -15.58
C PRO A 113 -11.77 -16.66 -15.74
N GLU A 114 -10.92 -16.10 -14.88
CA GLU A 114 -9.64 -16.70 -14.56
C GLU A 114 -10.03 -18.02 -13.93
N LYS A 115 -9.82 -19.10 -14.68
CA LYS A 115 -10.05 -20.50 -14.32
C LYS A 115 -9.44 -20.78 -12.95
N THR A 116 -10.18 -20.48 -11.90
CA THR A 116 -9.91 -21.00 -10.57
C THR A 116 -10.39 -22.44 -10.61
N SER A 117 -9.47 -23.36 -10.32
CA SER A 117 -9.70 -24.80 -10.21
C SER A 117 -10.62 -25.18 -9.05
N ASP A 118 -11.23 -24.20 -8.39
CA ASP A 118 -12.16 -24.37 -7.29
C ASP A 118 -13.60 -24.23 -7.81
N PRO A 119 -14.36 -25.34 -7.96
CA PRO A 119 -15.70 -25.33 -8.52
C PRO A 119 -16.71 -24.48 -7.72
N VAL A 120 -16.41 -24.16 -6.46
CA VAL A 120 -17.26 -23.30 -5.61
C VAL A 120 -17.31 -21.85 -6.13
N THR A 121 -16.24 -21.38 -6.79
CA THR A 121 -16.15 -20.00 -7.28
C THR A 121 -16.94 -19.75 -8.57
N TYR A 122 -17.21 -20.79 -9.37
CA TYR A 122 -17.86 -20.68 -10.68
C TYR A 122 -19.36 -20.34 -10.61
N TYR A 123 -20.05 -20.70 -9.52
CA TYR A 123 -21.51 -20.55 -9.38
C TYR A 123 -21.92 -19.48 -8.37
N ARG A 124 -21.21 -18.34 -8.29
CA ARG A 124 -21.74 -17.18 -7.56
C ARG A 124 -22.95 -16.64 -8.31
N ILE A 125 -24.14 -17.13 -7.96
CA ILE A 125 -25.40 -16.69 -8.53
C ILE A 125 -25.85 -15.46 -7.74
N ASP A 126 -25.96 -14.33 -8.42
CA ASP A 126 -26.55 -13.12 -7.85
C ASP A 126 -28.05 -13.34 -7.69
N THR A 127 -28.52 -13.60 -6.46
CA THR A 127 -29.95 -13.75 -6.14
C THR A 127 -30.66 -12.41 -5.93
N ALA A 128 -30.03 -11.30 -6.33
CA ALA A 128 -30.59 -9.97 -6.15
C ALA A 128 -31.83 -9.79 -7.05
N GLY A 129 -33.00 -9.67 -6.40
CA GLY A 129 -34.28 -9.43 -7.10
C GLY A 129 -35.15 -10.67 -7.35
N LEU A 130 -34.75 -11.83 -6.83
CA LEU A 130 -35.61 -13.01 -6.78
C LEU A 130 -36.39 -13.02 -5.47
N ASP A 131 -37.62 -13.53 -5.50
CA ASP A 131 -38.38 -13.79 -4.27
C ASP A 131 -37.91 -15.09 -3.60
N ASP A 132 -38.36 -15.32 -2.37
CA ASP A 132 -37.93 -16.47 -1.56
C ASP A 132 -38.36 -17.82 -2.17
N GLU A 133 -39.43 -17.83 -2.99
CA GLU A 133 -39.94 -19.02 -3.67
C GLU A 133 -39.06 -19.38 -4.88
N ASP A 134 -38.72 -18.38 -5.70
CA ASP A 134 -37.81 -18.50 -6.84
C ASP A 134 -36.39 -18.95 -6.41
N VAL A 135 -35.92 -18.45 -5.27
CA VAL A 135 -34.63 -18.88 -4.70
C VAL A 135 -34.67 -20.36 -4.29
N ALA A 136 -35.79 -20.83 -3.72
CA ALA A 136 -35.96 -22.23 -3.35
C ALA A 136 -35.98 -23.14 -4.58
N ASP A 137 -36.72 -22.77 -5.62
CA ASP A 137 -36.77 -23.53 -6.87
C ASP A 137 -35.41 -23.58 -7.58
N LEU A 138 -34.68 -22.47 -7.58
CA LEU A 138 -33.36 -22.40 -8.16
C LEU A 138 -32.37 -23.30 -7.41
N THR A 139 -32.40 -23.30 -6.08
CA THR A 139 -31.54 -24.19 -5.27
C THR A 139 -31.86 -25.66 -5.50
N HIS A 140 -33.14 -26.02 -5.62
CA HIS A 140 -33.56 -27.40 -5.91
C HIS A 140 -33.10 -27.88 -7.29
N GLN A 141 -33.21 -27.02 -8.32
CA GLN A 141 -32.75 -27.34 -9.67
C GLN A 141 -31.22 -27.52 -9.71
N LEU A 142 -30.47 -26.67 -9.02
CA LEU A 142 -29.02 -26.75 -8.95
C LEU A 142 -28.55 -28.01 -8.21
N ASP A 143 -29.22 -28.40 -7.12
CA ASP A 143 -28.90 -29.63 -6.40
C ASP A 143 -29.16 -30.87 -7.27
N THR A 144 -30.29 -30.88 -7.99
CA THR A 144 -30.64 -31.95 -8.92
C THR A 144 -29.59 -32.09 -10.03
N TYR A 145 -29.21 -30.97 -10.66
CA TYR A 145 -28.19 -30.93 -11.71
C TYR A 145 -26.81 -31.36 -11.21
N THR A 146 -26.42 -30.89 -10.01
CA THR A 146 -25.14 -31.24 -9.39
C THR A 146 -25.04 -32.73 -9.07
N LYS A 147 -26.12 -33.31 -8.53
CA LYS A 147 -26.22 -34.77 -8.28
C LYS A 147 -26.07 -35.57 -9.56
N PHE A 148 -26.70 -35.13 -10.64
CA PHE A 148 -26.59 -35.77 -11.95
C PHE A 148 -25.15 -35.74 -12.48
N LEU A 149 -24.50 -34.57 -12.49
CA LEU A 149 -23.12 -34.44 -12.96
C LEU A 149 -22.13 -35.29 -12.15
N LYS A 150 -22.32 -35.35 -10.83
CA LYS A 150 -21.50 -36.18 -9.95
C LYS A 150 -21.60 -37.66 -10.31
N GLU A 151 -22.80 -38.13 -10.63
CA GLU A 151 -23.00 -39.52 -11.05
C GLU A 151 -22.33 -39.78 -12.41
N GLN A 152 -22.42 -38.87 -13.37
CA GLN A 152 -21.75 -39.04 -14.66
C GLN A 152 -20.22 -39.14 -14.53
N LEU A 153 -19.60 -38.33 -13.66
CA LEU A 153 -18.17 -38.43 -13.38
C LEU A 153 -17.79 -39.80 -12.79
N ARG A 154 -18.60 -40.30 -11.84
CA ARG A 154 -18.40 -41.63 -11.24
C ARG A 154 -18.50 -42.76 -12.26
N GLN A 155 -19.34 -42.61 -13.28
CA GLN A 155 -19.47 -43.59 -14.36
C GLN A 155 -18.26 -43.54 -15.32
N GLN A 156 -17.70 -42.35 -15.56
CA GLN A 156 -16.49 -42.19 -16.37
C GLN A 156 -15.25 -42.80 -15.69
N GLU A 157 -15.10 -42.65 -14.36
CA GLU A 157 -14.02 -43.29 -13.59
C GLU A 157 -14.07 -44.82 -13.73
N LYS A 158 -15.25 -45.42 -13.59
CA LYS A 158 -15.45 -46.88 -13.73
C LYS A 158 -15.20 -47.41 -15.14
N ALA A 159 -15.41 -46.58 -16.17
CA ALA A 159 -15.16 -46.94 -17.56
C ALA A 159 -13.68 -46.80 -17.95
N GLY A 160 -12.91 -45.98 -17.23
CA GLY A 160 -11.47 -45.80 -17.45
C GLY A 160 -10.57 -46.83 -16.73
N GLU A 161 -11.13 -47.61 -15.81
CA GLU A 161 -10.43 -48.70 -15.09
C GLU A 161 -10.59 -50.09 -15.75
N GLN A 162 -11.28 -50.19 -16.91
CA GLN A 162 -11.46 -51.44 -17.67
C GLN A 162 -10.51 -51.56 -18.86
#